data_AF-A0A2T2NYU0-F1
#
_entry.id   AF-A0A2T2NYU0-F1
#
_cell.length_a   1.000
_cell.length_b   1.000
_cell.length_c   1.000
_cell.angle_alpha   90.00
_cell.angle_beta   90.00
_cell.angle_gamma   90.00
#
_symmetry.space_group_name_H-M   'P 1'
#
loop_
_entity.id
_entity.type
_entity.pdbx_description
1 polymer ?
#
loop_
_entity_poly.entity_id
_entity_poly.type
_entity_poly.pdbx_seq_one_letter_code
_entity_poly.pdbx_strand_id
1 'polypeptide(L)'
;MLPRLEHVRLRVRTCEALFADPTAPDDLIRLPNTRTFIYNCSRLYGLPLPTCRWAYNSPITHAHDDLLWHTVTTGLEKLVSRPDYAPKGMKIYAFMTTDCGNNDRSIWRAHIRADMQSKMSLALPHRNVWLESMIRGSWLIRLPGGSELMTTPENIEAIAEGQLWQEVVGGARLPAAVLADEREGKTSFAVGCANKELDLLKTSQQWREDNPRKGTSHWYNEKRTGIKLLCAEERRGKDEYLALRPIREITPQGWERVVPDNVLKKIQD
;
A
#
# COMPACT_ATOMS: atom_id res chain seq x y z
N MET A 1 -25.97 -6.58 -9.29
CA MET A 1 -25.40 -7.08 -8.01
C MET A 1 -24.77 -5.99 -7.15
N LEU A 2 -23.92 -5.12 -7.70
CA LEU A 2 -23.27 -4.00 -6.98
C LEU A 2 -24.21 -3.02 -6.24
N PRO A 3 -25.46 -2.73 -6.67
CA PRO A 3 -26.32 -1.79 -5.98
C PRO A 3 -26.71 -2.16 -4.56
N ARG A 4 -26.47 -3.39 -4.08
CA ARG A 4 -26.79 -3.83 -2.71
C ARG A 4 -25.55 -4.03 -1.83
N LEU A 5 -24.35 -3.79 -2.35
CA LEU A 5 -23.11 -4.03 -1.60
C LEU A 5 -22.71 -2.78 -0.83
N GLU A 6 -22.65 -2.88 0.51
CA GLU A 6 -22.22 -1.78 1.38
C GLU A 6 -20.70 -1.66 1.48
N HIS A 7 -20.00 -2.79 1.49
CA HIS A 7 -18.55 -2.85 1.59
C HIS A 7 -18.00 -3.73 0.48
N VAL A 8 -17.16 -3.16 -0.38
CA VAL A 8 -16.58 -3.84 -1.54
C VAL A 8 -15.07 -3.70 -1.51
N ARG A 9 -14.36 -4.83 -1.62
CA ARG A 9 -12.92 -4.88 -1.83
C ARG A 9 -12.62 -5.76 -3.03
N LEU A 10 -11.99 -5.18 -4.04
CA LEU A 10 -11.64 -5.87 -5.27
C LEU A 10 -10.14 -6.03 -5.34
N ARG A 11 -9.73 -7.28 -5.57
CA ARG A 11 -8.35 -7.64 -5.89
C ARG A 11 -8.36 -8.37 -7.23
N VAL A 12 -8.29 -7.60 -8.31
CA VAL A 12 -8.35 -8.15 -9.66
C VAL A 12 -6.92 -8.42 -10.12
N ARG A 13 -6.62 -9.68 -10.50
CA ARG A 13 -5.28 -10.08 -10.94
C ARG A 13 -5.04 -9.82 -12.43
N THR A 14 -6.08 -9.48 -13.18
CA THR A 14 -6.09 -9.22 -14.62
C THR A 14 -7.34 -8.41 -14.97
N CYS A 15 -7.19 -7.17 -15.46
CA CYS A 15 -8.20 -6.34 -16.13
C CYS A 15 -8.98 -5.25 -15.33
N GLU A 16 -9.12 -4.10 -15.98
CA GLU A 16 -9.95 -2.93 -15.66
C GLU A 16 -11.42 -3.05 -16.12
N ALA A 17 -11.86 -4.18 -16.69
CA ALA A 17 -13.19 -4.32 -17.32
C ALA A 17 -14.38 -3.99 -16.39
N LEU A 18 -14.14 -3.89 -15.09
CA LEU A 18 -15.13 -3.39 -14.14
C LEU A 18 -15.40 -1.86 -14.29
N PHE A 19 -14.45 -1.07 -14.75
CA PHE A 19 -14.57 0.39 -14.86
C PHE A 19 -14.59 0.91 -16.29
N ALA A 20 -14.30 0.05 -17.25
CA ALA A 20 -14.35 0.38 -18.66
C ALA A 20 -14.98 -0.79 -19.39
N ASP A 21 -16.26 -0.66 -19.77
CA ASP A 21 -16.71 -1.38 -20.95
C ASP A 21 -15.95 -0.77 -22.13
N PRO A 22 -15.04 -1.51 -22.81
CA PRO A 22 -14.30 -0.98 -23.94
C PRO A 22 -15.23 -0.58 -25.11
N THR A 23 -16.48 -1.04 -25.12
CA THR A 23 -17.51 -0.71 -26.11
C THR A 23 -18.42 0.44 -25.67
N ALA A 24 -18.46 0.77 -24.37
CA ALA A 24 -19.26 1.85 -23.78
C ALA A 24 -18.48 2.57 -22.65
N PRO A 25 -17.46 3.37 -22.99
CA PRO A 25 -16.49 3.92 -22.02
C PRO A 25 -17.07 4.93 -21.01
N ASP A 26 -18.33 5.35 -21.16
CA ASP A 26 -19.00 6.33 -20.30
C ASP A 26 -20.02 5.71 -19.33
N ASP A 27 -20.30 4.40 -19.43
CA ASP A 27 -21.19 3.69 -18.51
C ASP A 27 -20.45 3.34 -17.22
N LEU A 28 -20.29 4.34 -16.35
CA LEU A 28 -19.76 4.13 -15.01
C LEU A 28 -20.73 3.29 -14.17
N ILE A 29 -20.18 2.38 -13.37
CA ILE A 29 -20.97 1.63 -12.40
C ILE A 29 -21.50 2.56 -11.31
N ARG A 30 -22.81 2.52 -11.07
CA ARG A 30 -23.44 3.18 -9.93
C ARG A 30 -23.28 2.34 -8.66
N LEU A 31 -22.86 2.98 -7.56
CA LEU A 31 -22.63 2.39 -6.25
C LEU A 31 -23.53 3.02 -5.17
N PRO A 32 -24.87 3.05 -5.35
CA PRO A 32 -25.77 3.89 -4.55
C PRO A 32 -25.85 3.52 -3.07
N ASN A 33 -25.52 2.28 -2.69
CA ASN A 33 -25.58 1.81 -1.31
C ASN A 33 -24.20 1.50 -0.71
N THR A 34 -23.12 1.78 -1.46
CA THR A 34 -21.78 1.45 -1.02
C THR A 34 -21.25 2.51 -0.05
N ARG A 35 -20.82 2.06 1.13
CA ARG A 35 -20.15 2.87 2.16
C ARG A 35 -18.64 2.83 2.03
N THR A 36 -18.07 1.71 1.57
CA THR A 36 -16.63 1.56 1.37
C THR A 36 -16.34 0.78 0.09
N PHE A 37 -15.49 1.35 -0.75
CA PHE A 37 -15.00 0.71 -1.97
C PHE A 37 -13.48 0.76 -2.02
N ILE A 38 -12.87 -0.41 -2.13
CA ILE A 38 -11.43 -0.60 -2.19
C ILE A 38 -11.10 -1.29 -3.50
N TYR A 39 -10.20 -0.69 -4.27
CA TYR A 39 -9.58 -1.36 -5.41
C TYR A 39 -8.09 -1.55 -5.18
N ASN A 40 -7.66 -2.81 -5.19
CA ASN A 40 -6.27 -3.16 -4.94
C ASN A 40 -5.58 -3.60 -6.23
N CYS A 41 -4.77 -2.70 -6.79
CA CYS A 41 -3.90 -2.94 -7.94
C CYS A 41 -2.53 -3.52 -7.56
N SER A 42 -2.25 -3.69 -6.26
CA SER A 42 -0.96 -4.21 -5.81
C SER A 42 -0.84 -5.73 -5.99
N ARG A 43 0.35 -6.14 -6.41
CA ARG A 43 0.75 -7.54 -6.52
C ARG A 43 1.82 -7.88 -5.50
N LEU A 44 1.82 -9.14 -5.09
CA LEU A 44 2.97 -9.74 -4.40
C LEU A 44 4.23 -9.49 -5.24
N TYR A 45 5.31 -9.12 -4.56
CA TYR A 45 6.60 -8.74 -5.15
C TYR A 45 6.65 -7.42 -5.93
N GLY A 46 5.56 -6.64 -5.96
CA GLY A 46 5.56 -5.32 -6.58
C GLY A 46 5.61 -5.34 -8.11
N LEU A 47 5.11 -6.42 -8.73
CA LEU A 47 5.01 -6.48 -10.19
C LEU A 47 3.86 -5.60 -10.69
N PRO A 48 4.12 -4.63 -11.58
CA PRO A 48 3.06 -3.81 -12.16
C PRO A 48 2.05 -4.67 -12.93
N LEU A 49 0.77 -4.28 -12.87
CA LEU A 49 -0.32 -4.96 -13.57
C LEU A 49 -0.68 -4.18 -14.84
N PRO A 50 -0.67 -4.81 -16.02
CA PRO A 50 -1.11 -4.16 -17.24
C PRO A 50 -2.64 -4.05 -17.31
N THR A 51 -3.10 -3.16 -18.17
CA THR A 51 -4.49 -3.14 -18.65
C THR A 51 -4.79 -4.35 -19.54
N CYS A 52 -6.08 -4.59 -19.78
CA CYS A 52 -6.58 -5.62 -20.69
C CYS A 52 -6.14 -5.41 -22.15
N ARG A 53 -5.71 -4.19 -22.51
CA ARG A 53 -5.31 -3.80 -23.86
C ARG A 53 -3.83 -4.07 -24.16
N TRP A 54 -3.05 -4.39 -23.12
CA TRP A 54 -1.62 -4.63 -23.27
C TRP A 54 -1.35 -5.93 -24.03
N ALA A 55 -0.81 -5.80 -25.24
CA ALA A 55 -0.25 -6.94 -25.97
C ALA A 55 1.00 -7.42 -25.19
N TYR A 56 1.04 -8.69 -24.81
CA TYR A 56 2.05 -9.33 -23.93
C TYR A 56 3.52 -9.33 -24.45
N ASN A 57 3.92 -8.36 -25.26
CA ASN A 57 5.17 -8.37 -26.00
C ASN A 57 6.35 -7.74 -25.22
N SER A 58 6.10 -7.03 -24.12
CA SER A 58 7.14 -6.42 -23.29
C SER A 58 6.81 -6.43 -21.78
N PRO A 59 7.82 -6.45 -20.88
CA PRO A 59 7.61 -6.25 -19.45
C PRO A 59 7.07 -4.85 -19.18
N ILE A 60 5.93 -4.75 -18.49
CA ILE A 60 5.39 -3.47 -18.06
C ILE A 60 6.19 -2.92 -16.87
N THR A 61 6.37 -1.61 -16.81
CA THR A 61 7.03 -0.91 -15.69
C THR A 61 6.03 0.02 -14.99
N HIS A 62 6.38 0.52 -13.81
CA HIS A 62 5.55 1.50 -13.09
C HIS A 62 5.45 2.86 -13.78
N ALA A 63 6.27 3.11 -14.81
CA ALA A 63 6.25 4.33 -15.61
C ALA A 63 5.44 4.17 -16.91
N HIS A 64 4.85 3.00 -17.15
CA HIS A 64 4.15 2.70 -18.38
C HIS A 64 2.70 3.23 -18.35
N ASP A 65 2.25 3.86 -19.44
CA ASP A 65 0.92 4.47 -19.52
C ASP A 65 -0.22 3.44 -19.41
N ASP A 66 -0.04 2.25 -19.99
CA ASP A 66 -0.98 1.10 -19.88
C ASP A 66 -0.92 0.37 -18.52
N LEU A 67 -0.43 1.02 -17.46
CA LEU A 67 -0.49 0.47 -16.12
C LEU A 67 -1.93 0.55 -15.58
N LEU A 68 -2.43 -0.57 -15.06
CA LEU A 68 -3.79 -0.69 -14.49
C LEU A 68 -4.12 0.41 -13.47
N TRP A 69 -3.12 0.87 -12.72
CA TRP A 69 -3.23 2.01 -11.81
C TRP A 69 -3.92 3.20 -12.46
N HIS A 70 -3.39 3.67 -13.60
CA HIS A 70 -3.86 4.89 -14.24
C HIS A 70 -5.32 4.77 -14.66
N THR A 71 -5.67 3.67 -15.32
CA THR A 71 -7.05 3.43 -15.77
C THR A 71 -8.02 3.34 -14.60
N VAL A 72 -7.67 2.60 -13.55
CA VAL A 72 -8.51 2.48 -12.35
C VAL A 72 -8.68 3.82 -11.66
N THR A 73 -7.59 4.56 -11.43
CA THR A 73 -7.68 5.84 -10.71
C THR A 73 -8.43 6.89 -11.50
N THR A 74 -8.30 6.93 -12.83
CA THR A 74 -9.12 7.82 -13.67
C THR A 74 -10.60 7.45 -13.61
N GLY A 75 -10.95 6.16 -13.64
CA GLY A 75 -12.33 5.71 -13.47
C GLY A 75 -12.91 6.09 -12.10
N LEU A 76 -12.11 5.94 -11.04
CA LEU A 76 -12.50 6.32 -9.68
C LEU A 76 -12.62 7.84 -9.51
N GLU A 77 -11.77 8.65 -10.15
CA GLU A 77 -11.91 10.11 -10.16
C GLU A 77 -13.23 10.53 -10.82
N LYS A 78 -13.57 9.93 -11.97
CA LYS A 78 -14.87 10.17 -12.63
C LYS A 78 -16.03 9.76 -11.72
N LEU A 79 -15.94 8.62 -11.04
CA LEU A 79 -16.96 8.17 -10.09
C LEU A 79 -17.14 9.14 -8.92
N VAL A 80 -16.05 9.61 -8.30
CA VAL A 80 -16.07 10.58 -7.20
C VAL A 80 -16.66 11.93 -7.65
N SER A 81 -16.47 12.31 -8.91
CA SER A 81 -17.03 13.56 -9.47
C SER A 81 -18.55 13.53 -9.68
N ARG A 82 -19.20 12.37 -9.51
CA ARG A 82 -20.62 12.12 -9.77
C ARG A 82 -21.37 11.70 -8.49
N PRO A 83 -21.96 12.66 -7.74
CA PRO A 83 -22.70 12.37 -6.51
C PRO A 83 -23.93 11.45 -6.71
N ASP A 84 -24.45 11.37 -7.93
CA ASP A 84 -25.54 10.49 -8.36
C ASP A 84 -25.11 9.01 -8.51
N TYR A 85 -23.78 8.76 -8.51
CA TYR A 85 -23.16 7.45 -8.70
C TYR A 85 -22.48 6.95 -7.43
N ALA A 86 -21.91 7.86 -6.62
CA ALA A 86 -21.29 7.55 -5.34
C ALA A 86 -21.89 8.42 -4.22
N PRO A 87 -22.43 7.82 -3.14
CA PRO A 87 -22.98 8.56 -2.01
C PRO A 87 -21.97 9.52 -1.37
N LYS A 88 -22.46 10.67 -0.89
CA LYS A 88 -21.65 11.57 -0.06
C LYS A 88 -21.16 10.82 1.20
N GLY A 89 -19.86 10.88 1.48
CA GLY A 89 -19.23 10.21 2.62
C GLY A 89 -18.80 8.76 2.38
N MET A 90 -19.02 8.21 1.18
CA MET A 90 -18.50 6.89 0.79
C MET A 90 -16.96 6.88 0.81
N LYS A 91 -16.32 5.96 1.52
CA LYS A 91 -14.85 5.86 1.49
C LYS A 91 -14.39 5.12 0.23
N ILE A 92 -13.60 5.77 -0.63
CA ILE A 92 -13.09 5.18 -1.87
C ILE A 92 -11.57 5.18 -1.86
N TYR A 93 -10.97 3.99 -1.88
CA TYR A 93 -9.53 3.81 -1.85
C TYR A 93 -9.00 3.02 -3.05
N ALA A 94 -7.86 3.46 -3.55
CA ALA A 94 -7.05 2.71 -4.52
C ALA A 94 -5.69 2.35 -3.88
N PHE A 95 -5.22 1.13 -4.13
CA PHE A 95 -3.96 0.63 -3.59
C PHE A 95 -3.01 0.20 -4.70
N MET A 96 -1.74 0.57 -4.55
CA MET A 96 -0.65 0.18 -5.44
C MET A 96 0.65 0.02 -4.66
N THR A 97 1.62 -0.66 -5.25
CA THR A 97 3.01 -0.69 -4.77
C THR A 97 3.89 0.07 -5.76
N THR A 98 4.94 0.74 -5.29
CA THR A 98 5.95 1.31 -6.18
C THR A 98 7.00 0.28 -6.55
N ASP A 99 7.89 0.62 -7.49
CA ASP A 99 9.08 -0.16 -7.73
C ASP A 99 10.08 -0.05 -6.56
N CYS A 100 11.03 -0.99 -6.49
CA CYS A 100 12.28 -0.81 -5.78
C CYS A 100 13.39 -0.54 -6.81
N GLY A 101 14.12 0.57 -6.68
CA GLY A 101 15.29 0.81 -7.52
C GLY A 101 16.36 -0.25 -7.22
N ASN A 102 16.42 -1.33 -8.00
CA ASN A 102 17.22 -2.53 -7.69
C ASN A 102 18.72 -2.26 -7.49
N ASN A 103 19.23 -1.15 -8.04
CA ASN A 103 20.65 -0.78 -7.95
C ASN A 103 20.93 0.32 -6.92
N ASP A 104 19.91 0.98 -6.38
CA ASP A 104 20.06 2.08 -5.43
C ASP A 104 19.41 1.71 -4.09
N ARG A 105 20.27 1.35 -3.13
CA ARG A 105 19.83 0.97 -1.78
C ARG A 105 19.21 2.13 -1.01
N SER A 106 19.32 3.38 -1.46
CA SER A 106 18.59 4.50 -0.85
C SER A 106 17.11 4.57 -1.28
N ILE A 107 16.68 3.81 -2.30
CA ILE A 107 15.32 3.84 -2.82
C ILE A 107 14.48 2.70 -2.24
N TRP A 108 13.43 3.05 -1.52
CA TRP A 108 12.52 2.12 -0.89
C TRP A 108 11.25 1.93 -1.71
N ARG A 109 10.78 0.68 -1.73
CA ARG A 109 9.43 0.37 -2.17
C ARG A 109 8.44 1.00 -1.20
N ALA A 110 7.30 1.44 -1.70
CA ALA A 110 6.19 1.89 -0.88
C ALA A 110 4.88 1.22 -1.28
N HIS A 111 4.02 0.98 -0.29
CA HIS A 111 2.60 0.80 -0.53
C HIS A 111 1.93 2.18 -0.56
N ILE A 112 1.19 2.45 -1.63
CA ILE A 112 0.40 3.66 -1.80
C ILE A 112 -1.05 3.32 -1.45
N ARG A 113 -1.61 4.05 -0.49
CA ARG A 113 -3.06 4.11 -0.24
C ARG A 113 -3.57 5.47 -0.68
N ALA A 114 -4.22 5.53 -1.83
CA ALA A 114 -4.87 6.75 -2.31
C ALA A 114 -6.31 6.80 -1.83
N ASP A 115 -6.67 7.89 -1.16
CA ASP A 115 -8.05 8.26 -0.86
C ASP A 115 -8.58 9.14 -1.99
N MET A 116 -9.48 8.57 -2.79
CA MET A 116 -9.95 9.20 -4.02
C MET A 116 -10.89 10.39 -3.75
N GLN A 117 -11.49 10.45 -2.55
CA GLN A 117 -12.35 11.58 -2.17
C GLN A 117 -11.53 12.78 -1.71
N SER A 118 -10.57 12.56 -0.81
CA SER A 118 -9.75 13.64 -0.27
C SER A 118 -8.59 14.05 -1.19
N LYS A 119 -8.36 13.30 -2.28
CA LYS A 119 -7.25 13.50 -3.22
C LYS A 119 -5.90 13.57 -2.51
N MET A 120 -5.72 12.65 -1.58
CA MET A 120 -4.52 12.48 -0.79
C MET A 120 -4.13 11.00 -0.84
N SER A 121 -2.83 10.72 -0.87
CA SER A 121 -2.34 9.37 -0.63
C SER A 121 -1.33 9.31 0.49
N LEU A 122 -1.29 8.15 1.13
CA LEU A 122 -0.28 7.78 2.08
C LEU A 122 0.64 6.75 1.44
N ALA A 123 1.92 7.11 1.32
CA ALA A 123 2.97 6.23 0.83
C ALA A 123 3.76 5.67 2.02
N LEU A 124 3.66 4.37 2.24
CA LEU A 124 4.25 3.66 3.36
C LEU A 124 5.48 2.87 2.90
N PRO A 125 6.70 3.33 3.21
CA PRO A 125 7.89 2.66 2.74
C PRO A 125 8.07 1.34 3.47
N HIS A 126 8.48 0.33 2.73
CA HIS A 126 8.79 -0.97 3.27
C HIS A 126 9.92 -1.66 2.51
N ARG A 127 10.60 -2.58 3.19
CA ARG A 127 11.73 -3.34 2.62
C ARG A 127 11.99 -4.60 3.44
N ASN A 128 12.50 -5.63 2.79
CA ASN A 128 13.09 -6.77 3.47
C ASN A 128 14.42 -6.38 4.15
N VAL A 129 14.56 -6.66 5.44
CA VAL A 129 15.83 -6.47 6.18
C VAL A 129 16.70 -7.72 6.14
N TRP A 130 16.10 -8.88 5.85
CA TRP A 130 16.77 -10.15 5.68
C TRP A 130 16.04 -11.03 4.64
N LEU A 131 16.50 -12.25 4.46
CA LEU A 131 15.84 -13.28 3.65
C LEU A 131 14.65 -13.85 4.42
N GLU A 132 13.43 -13.57 3.95
CA GLU A 132 12.17 -14.02 4.57
C GLU A 132 12.05 -15.54 4.67
N SER A 133 12.67 -16.27 3.73
CA SER A 133 12.73 -17.74 3.77
C SER A 133 13.59 -18.29 4.91
N MET A 134 14.48 -17.48 5.49
CA MET A 134 15.33 -17.87 6.62
C MET A 134 14.79 -17.36 7.94
N ILE A 135 14.26 -16.13 7.95
CA ILE A 135 13.71 -15.49 9.16
C ILE A 135 12.38 -14.87 8.77
N ARG A 136 11.27 -15.54 9.12
CA ARG A 136 9.94 -14.98 8.87
C ARG A 136 9.73 -13.71 9.69
N GLY A 137 8.97 -12.76 9.14
CA GLY A 137 8.77 -11.46 9.78
C GLY A 137 9.95 -10.50 9.59
N SER A 138 10.76 -10.72 8.55
CA SER A 138 11.95 -9.92 8.26
C SER A 138 11.68 -8.73 7.34
N TRP A 139 10.43 -8.34 7.14
CA TRP A 139 10.11 -7.12 6.41
C TRP A 139 9.80 -5.97 7.34
N LEU A 140 10.45 -4.85 7.10
CA LEU A 140 10.21 -3.59 7.78
C LEU A 140 9.19 -2.77 6.99
N ILE A 141 8.17 -2.25 7.65
CA ILE A 141 7.30 -1.16 7.18
C ILE A 141 7.42 0.03 8.14
N ARG A 142 7.46 1.25 7.60
CA ARG A 142 7.39 2.48 8.40
C ARG A 142 6.02 3.12 8.30
N LEU A 143 5.49 3.49 9.46
CA LEU A 143 4.19 4.10 9.59
C LEU A 143 4.29 5.63 9.74
N PRO A 144 3.16 6.35 9.63
CA PRO A 144 3.08 7.75 10.03
C PRO A 144 3.57 7.93 11.47
N GLY A 145 4.30 9.01 11.72
CA GLY A 145 4.95 9.24 13.03
C GLY A 145 6.27 8.51 13.23
N GLY A 146 6.76 7.75 12.23
CA GLY A 146 8.10 7.18 12.22
C GLY A 146 8.24 5.85 12.98
N SER A 147 7.13 5.26 13.43
CA SER A 147 7.13 3.93 14.04
C SER A 147 7.45 2.85 13.00
N GLU A 148 8.07 1.77 13.48
CA GLU A 148 8.62 0.70 12.66
C GLU A 148 8.07 -0.65 13.10
N LEU A 149 7.49 -1.37 12.14
CA LEU A 149 6.98 -2.72 12.36
C LEU A 149 7.75 -3.70 11.49
N MET A 150 8.10 -4.82 12.09
CA MET A 150 8.71 -5.99 11.48
C MET A 150 7.62 -7.05 11.32
N THR A 151 7.42 -7.52 10.09
CA THR A 151 6.31 -8.41 9.76
C THR A 151 6.55 -9.13 8.42
N THR A 152 5.56 -9.87 7.93
CA THR A 152 5.63 -10.57 6.63
C THR A 152 5.10 -9.67 5.49
N PRO A 153 5.43 -9.96 4.22
CA PRO A 153 4.88 -9.21 3.08
C PRO A 153 3.35 -9.13 3.05
N GLU A 154 2.66 -10.20 3.46
CA GLU A 154 1.20 -10.27 3.49
C GLU A 154 0.61 -9.28 4.50
N ASN A 155 1.23 -9.17 5.67
CA ASN A 155 0.81 -8.26 6.71
C ASN A 155 1.10 -6.79 6.34
N ILE A 156 2.16 -6.52 5.58
CA ILE A 156 2.43 -5.16 5.07
C ILE A 156 1.25 -4.67 4.24
N GLU A 157 0.68 -5.48 3.35
CA GLU A 157 -0.51 -5.10 2.57
C GLU A 157 -1.69 -4.76 3.50
N ALA A 158 -1.96 -5.61 4.50
CA ALA A 158 -3.05 -5.39 5.45
C ALA A 158 -2.86 -4.12 6.30
N ILE A 159 -1.64 -3.86 6.75
CA ILE A 159 -1.26 -2.66 7.50
C ILE A 159 -1.38 -1.43 6.60
N ALA A 160 -0.91 -1.50 5.36
CA ALA A 160 -1.00 -0.40 4.41
C ALA A 160 -2.45 -0.09 3.99
N GLU A 161 -3.30 -1.11 3.95
CA GLU A 161 -4.74 -0.96 3.82
C GLU A 161 -5.37 -0.20 5.00
N GLY A 162 -4.70 -0.16 6.15
CA GLY A 162 -5.23 0.35 7.40
C GLY A 162 -6.20 -0.63 8.05
N GLN A 163 -6.05 -1.93 7.75
CA GLN A 163 -6.91 -3.00 8.25
C GLN A 163 -8.42 -2.73 8.03
N LEU A 164 -8.77 -2.10 6.90
CA LEU A 164 -10.17 -1.88 6.51
C LEU A 164 -10.90 -3.20 6.25
N TRP A 165 -10.16 -4.24 5.89
CA TRP A 165 -10.63 -5.62 5.80
C TRP A 165 -9.72 -6.54 6.61
N GLN A 166 -10.31 -7.21 7.60
CA GLN A 166 -9.61 -8.01 8.59
C GLN A 166 -9.89 -9.49 8.36
N GLU A 167 -8.88 -10.32 8.60
CA GLU A 167 -9.05 -11.77 8.61
C GLU A 167 -9.68 -12.18 9.95
N VAL A 168 -10.63 -13.11 9.91
CA VAL A 168 -11.22 -13.72 11.10
C VAL A 168 -10.68 -15.13 11.30
N VAL A 169 -10.81 -15.66 12.51
CA VAL A 169 -10.52 -17.07 12.80
C VAL A 169 -11.31 -17.95 11.82
N GLY A 170 -10.60 -18.84 11.12
CA GLY A 170 -11.15 -19.63 10.01
C GLY A 170 -10.80 -19.10 8.61
N GLY A 171 -10.14 -17.94 8.50
CA GLY A 171 -9.51 -17.45 7.27
C GLY A 171 -10.40 -16.60 6.35
N ALA A 172 -11.66 -16.37 6.72
CA ALA A 172 -12.51 -15.43 6.00
C ALA A 172 -12.00 -13.98 6.20
N ARG A 173 -12.20 -13.11 5.20
CA ARG A 173 -11.89 -11.67 5.32
C ARG A 173 -13.18 -10.86 5.29
N LEU A 174 -13.40 -10.07 6.34
CA LEU A 174 -14.60 -9.26 6.53
C LEU A 174 -14.26 -7.77 6.64
N PRO A 175 -15.18 -6.86 6.27
CA PRO A 175 -14.99 -5.43 6.50
C PRO A 175 -14.86 -5.16 8.01
N ALA A 176 -13.90 -4.33 8.38
CA ALA A 176 -13.67 -3.95 9.79
C ALA A 176 -14.89 -3.29 10.44
N ALA A 177 -15.70 -2.56 9.65
CA ALA A 177 -16.94 -1.95 10.11
C ALA A 177 -17.97 -2.99 10.55
N VAL A 178 -18.12 -4.10 9.80
CA VAL A 178 -19.06 -5.18 10.12
C VAL A 178 -18.64 -5.91 11.41
N LEU A 179 -17.34 -6.08 11.61
CA LEU A 179 -16.76 -6.65 12.84
C LEU A 179 -16.91 -5.70 14.03
N ALA A 180 -16.81 -4.39 13.80
CA ALA A 180 -17.06 -3.39 14.84
C ALA A 180 -18.54 -3.35 15.25
N ASP A 181 -19.46 -3.40 14.28
CA ASP A 181 -20.90 -3.43 14.55
C ASP A 181 -21.29 -4.64 15.41
N GLU A 182 -20.72 -5.83 15.15
CA GLU A 182 -20.91 -7.02 16.01
C GLU A 182 -20.41 -6.78 17.44
N ARG A 183 -19.19 -6.23 17.60
CA ARG A 183 -18.62 -5.92 18.93
C ARG A 183 -19.46 -4.91 19.71
N GLU A 184 -20.15 -4.02 19.00
CA GLU A 184 -21.05 -3.02 19.57
C GLU A 184 -22.48 -3.54 19.78
N GLY A 185 -22.75 -4.82 19.47
CA GLY A 185 -24.07 -5.44 19.63
C GLY A 185 -25.12 -4.99 18.61
N LYS A 186 -24.70 -4.41 17.48
CA LYS A 186 -25.59 -4.07 16.36
C LYS A 186 -25.81 -5.28 15.46
N THR A 187 -26.87 -5.24 14.66
CA THR A 187 -27.14 -6.27 13.65
C THR A 187 -25.97 -6.39 12.68
N SER A 188 -25.27 -7.52 12.74
CA SER A 188 -24.14 -7.86 11.89
C SER A 188 -24.26 -9.30 11.42
N PHE A 189 -23.67 -9.61 10.25
CA PHE A 189 -23.54 -11.00 9.80
C PHE A 189 -22.24 -11.65 10.28
N ALA A 190 -21.39 -10.91 11.00
CA ALA A 190 -20.15 -11.41 11.58
C ALA A 190 -20.34 -12.09 12.95
N VAL A 191 -21.55 -12.58 13.25
CA VAL A 191 -21.89 -13.21 14.54
C VAL A 191 -20.92 -14.34 14.85
N GLY A 192 -20.31 -14.30 16.04
CA GLY A 192 -19.34 -15.30 16.50
C GLY A 192 -18.00 -15.28 15.76
N CYS A 193 -17.76 -14.33 14.85
CA CYS A 193 -16.45 -14.17 14.22
C CYS A 193 -15.48 -13.49 15.19
N ALA A 194 -14.37 -14.18 15.48
CA ALA A 194 -13.25 -13.58 16.21
C ALA A 194 -12.22 -13.02 15.21
N ASN A 195 -11.71 -11.83 15.48
CA ASN A 195 -10.60 -11.26 14.72
C ASN A 195 -9.38 -12.16 14.83
N LYS A 196 -8.71 -12.43 13.71
CA LYS A 196 -7.37 -13.00 13.72
C LYS A 196 -6.36 -11.87 13.78
N GLU A 197 -5.56 -11.84 14.84
CA GLU A 197 -4.47 -10.87 14.95
C GLU A 197 -3.42 -11.10 13.85
N LEU A 198 -2.68 -10.04 13.50
CA LEU A 198 -1.59 -10.17 12.54
C LEU A 198 -0.43 -10.92 13.20
N ASP A 199 -0.22 -12.17 12.79
CA ASP A 199 0.89 -13.00 13.25
C ASP A 199 2.24 -12.35 12.92
N LEU A 200 3.30 -12.69 13.68
CA LEU A 200 4.68 -12.27 13.40
C LEU A 200 4.88 -10.74 13.35
N LEU A 201 4.04 -9.98 14.06
CA LEU A 201 4.20 -8.55 14.22
C LEU A 201 5.12 -8.23 15.40
N LYS A 202 6.23 -7.55 15.12
CA LYS A 202 7.18 -7.08 16.14
C LYS A 202 7.52 -5.62 15.90
N THR A 203 7.93 -4.92 16.95
CA THR A 203 8.64 -3.66 16.77
C THR A 203 10.03 -3.91 16.16
N SER A 204 10.57 -2.92 15.46
CA SER A 204 11.96 -2.94 14.96
C SER A 204 12.99 -3.17 16.06
N GLN A 205 12.73 -2.70 17.29
CA GLN A 205 13.59 -2.97 18.43
C GLN A 205 13.58 -4.45 18.82
N GLN A 206 12.41 -5.02 19.11
CA GLN A 206 12.28 -6.43 19.50
C GLN A 206 12.89 -7.36 18.46
N TRP A 207 12.65 -7.12 17.17
CA TRP A 207 13.22 -7.95 16.12
C TRP A 207 14.76 -7.92 16.09
N ARG A 208 15.37 -6.75 16.36
CA ARG A 208 16.83 -6.60 16.41
C ARG A 208 17.44 -7.25 17.65
N GLU A 209 16.73 -7.23 18.77
CA GLU A 209 17.12 -7.94 20.00
C GLU A 209 17.12 -9.46 19.76
N ASP A 210 16.11 -9.98 19.07
CA ASP A 210 16.02 -11.38 18.68
C ASP A 210 17.06 -11.79 17.62
N ASN A 211 17.55 -10.83 16.83
CA ASN A 211 18.43 -11.07 15.67
C ASN A 211 19.66 -10.15 15.66
N PRO A 212 20.52 -10.19 16.70
CA PRO A 212 21.55 -9.17 16.93
C PRO A 212 22.66 -9.14 15.85
N ARG A 213 22.80 -10.23 15.09
CA ARG A 213 23.79 -10.34 13.99
C ARG A 213 23.22 -9.92 12.63
N LYS A 214 21.96 -9.47 12.57
CA LYS A 214 21.27 -9.09 11.34
C LYS A 214 21.07 -7.58 11.31
N GLY A 215 21.32 -6.98 10.16
CA GLY A 215 21.19 -5.53 9.99
C GLY A 215 21.20 -5.12 8.54
N THR A 216 20.81 -3.87 8.30
CA THR A 216 20.78 -3.25 6.97
C THR A 216 21.64 -1.99 6.97
N SER A 217 22.11 -1.59 5.77
CA SER A 217 22.84 -0.32 5.59
C SER A 217 22.02 0.88 6.06
N HIS A 218 20.70 0.79 5.94
CA HIS A 218 19.77 1.81 6.40
C HIS A 218 19.83 2.04 7.91
N TRP A 219 19.66 0.99 8.74
CA TRP A 219 19.78 1.14 10.20
C TRP A 219 21.18 1.60 10.62
N TYR A 220 22.21 1.17 9.90
CA TYR A 220 23.56 1.65 10.11
C TYR A 220 23.68 3.15 9.83
N ASN A 221 23.13 3.62 8.72
CA ASN A 221 23.12 5.04 8.36
C ASN A 221 22.37 5.88 9.39
N GLU A 222 21.18 5.46 9.81
CA GLU A 222 20.40 6.17 10.84
C GLU A 222 21.12 6.23 12.19
N LYS A 223 21.80 5.15 12.58
CA LYS A 223 22.62 5.13 13.80
C LYS A 223 23.77 6.14 13.71
N ARG A 224 24.37 6.32 12.54
CA ARG A 224 25.49 7.25 12.34
C ARG A 224 25.06 8.70 12.28
N THR A 225 23.94 8.98 11.62
CA THR A 225 23.43 10.35 11.47
C THR A 225 22.64 10.80 12.70
N GLY A 226 22.15 9.85 13.52
CA GLY A 226 21.29 10.13 14.65
C GLY A 226 19.86 10.51 14.27
N ILE A 227 19.48 10.40 12.99
CA ILE A 227 18.16 10.77 12.50
C ILE A 227 17.50 9.66 11.69
N LYS A 228 16.16 9.70 11.62
CA LYS A 228 15.40 8.89 10.68
C LYS A 228 15.58 9.44 9.27
N LEU A 229 16.05 8.59 8.35
CA LEU A 229 16.36 9.00 6.98
C LEU A 229 15.17 8.88 6.03
N LEU A 230 14.06 8.29 6.49
CA LEU A 230 12.90 7.97 5.67
C LEU A 230 11.65 7.90 6.55
N CYS A 231 10.52 8.43 6.09
CA CYS A 231 9.24 8.31 6.80
C CYS A 231 8.15 7.94 5.81
N ALA A 232 6.98 7.57 6.33
CA ALA A 232 5.77 7.59 5.53
C ALA A 232 5.56 9.01 4.94
N GLU A 233 5.24 9.09 3.65
CA GLU A 233 4.97 10.35 2.97
C GLU A 233 3.47 10.51 2.77
N GLU A 234 2.94 11.66 3.17
CA GLU A 234 1.62 12.11 2.72
C GLU A 234 1.79 12.88 1.40
N ARG A 235 1.03 12.51 0.38
CA ARG A 235 1.09 13.13 -0.96
C ARG A 235 -0.25 13.79 -1.26
N ARG A 236 -0.21 15.06 -1.65
CA ARG A 236 -1.38 15.88 -1.95
C ARG A 236 -1.15 16.69 -3.21
N GLY A 237 -2.25 17.04 -3.88
CA GLY A 237 -2.21 17.81 -5.11
C GLY A 237 -2.28 16.92 -6.34
N LYS A 238 -2.72 17.53 -7.45
CA LYS A 238 -3.11 16.84 -8.68
C LYS A 238 -2.03 15.90 -9.21
N ASP A 239 -0.78 16.33 -9.14
CA ASP A 239 0.35 15.60 -9.74
C ASP A 239 1.05 14.64 -8.77
N GLU A 240 0.77 14.75 -7.47
CA GLU A 240 1.48 13.99 -6.43
C GLU A 240 0.62 12.90 -5.79
N TYR A 241 -0.69 13.11 -5.62
CA TYR A 241 -1.51 12.18 -4.84
C TYR A 241 -1.64 10.79 -5.48
N LEU A 242 -1.48 10.66 -6.81
CA LEU A 242 -1.42 9.38 -7.52
C LEU A 242 -0.02 9.00 -8.00
N ALA A 243 1.00 9.77 -7.63
CA ALA A 243 2.37 9.55 -8.10
C ALA A 243 2.90 8.19 -7.60
N LEU A 244 3.48 7.42 -8.52
CA LEU A 244 4.11 6.12 -8.23
C LEU A 244 5.62 6.22 -8.00
N ARG A 245 6.13 7.44 -7.77
CA ARG A 245 7.53 7.62 -7.42
C ARG A 245 7.86 6.87 -6.12
N PRO A 246 8.97 6.13 -6.06
CA PRO A 246 9.40 5.45 -4.84
C PRO A 246 9.82 6.48 -3.78
N ILE A 247 9.99 6.04 -2.54
CA ILE A 247 10.44 6.90 -1.44
C ILE A 247 11.95 6.78 -1.34
N ARG A 248 12.67 7.90 -1.36
CA ARG A 248 14.12 7.95 -1.28
C ARG A 248 14.56 8.38 0.12
N GLU A 249 15.55 7.70 0.67
CA GLU A 249 16.19 8.12 1.91
C GLU A 249 16.82 9.51 1.75
N ILE A 250 16.56 10.39 2.71
CA ILE A 250 17.15 11.71 2.81
C ILE A 250 18.66 11.57 3.02
N THR A 251 19.45 12.38 2.33
CA THR A 251 20.87 12.57 2.63
C THR A 251 20.99 13.83 3.50
N PRO A 252 21.35 13.72 4.79
CA PRO A 252 21.41 14.90 5.66
C PRO A 252 22.52 15.86 5.22
N GLN A 253 22.37 17.14 5.54
CA GLN A 253 23.41 18.13 5.26
C GLN A 253 24.75 17.74 5.92
N GLY A 254 25.85 17.91 5.19
CA GLY A 254 27.19 17.51 5.64
C GLY A 254 27.47 16.01 5.51
N TRP A 255 26.59 15.25 4.86
CA TRP A 255 26.80 13.85 4.54
C TRP A 255 26.72 13.60 3.04
N GLU A 256 27.45 12.59 2.58
CA GLU A 256 27.42 12.08 1.22
C GLU A 256 27.15 10.56 1.21
N ARG A 257 26.51 10.07 0.15
CA ARG A 257 26.28 8.63 -0.06
C ARG A 257 27.41 8.05 -0.89
N VAL A 258 28.09 7.04 -0.35
CA VAL A 258 29.14 6.32 -1.08
C VAL A 258 28.55 5.08 -1.75
N VAL A 259 28.69 5.03 -3.07
CA VAL A 259 28.29 3.93 -3.95
C VAL A 259 29.32 2.77 -3.82
N PRO A 260 28.92 1.49 -3.90
CA PRO A 260 27.58 0.98 -4.22
C PRO A 260 26.65 0.78 -3.01
N ASP A 261 27.19 0.72 -1.79
CA ASP A 261 26.40 0.33 -0.62
C ASP A 261 25.46 1.43 -0.08
N ASN A 262 25.53 2.64 -0.63
CA ASN A 262 24.77 3.82 -0.21
C ASN A 262 24.99 4.15 1.28
N VAL A 263 26.19 3.87 1.78
CA VAL A 263 26.59 4.21 3.15
C VAL A 263 26.86 5.70 3.25
N LEU A 264 26.32 6.35 4.28
CA LEU A 264 26.55 7.77 4.53
C LEU A 264 27.93 7.99 5.15
N LYS A 265 28.71 8.91 4.59
CA LYS A 265 29.96 9.44 5.17
C LYS A 265 29.83 10.93 5.43
N LYS A 266 30.45 11.41 6.50
CA LYS A 266 30.52 12.83 6.80
C LYS A 266 31.51 13.47 5.82
N ILE A 267 31.11 14.57 5.20
CA ILE A 267 32.01 15.37 4.37
C ILE A 267 33.08 15.94 5.32
N GLN A 268 34.35 15.67 5.03
CA GLN A 268 35.46 16.29 5.74
C GLN A 268 35.66 17.70 5.16
N ASP A 269 35.65 18.71 6.03
CA ASP A 269 36.01 20.08 5.68
C ASP A 269 37.52 20.19 5.38
#